data_AF-A0A2K8KWZ9-F1
#
_entry.id   AF-A0A2K8KWZ9-F1
#
_cell.length_a   1.000
_cell.length_b   1.000
_cell.length_c   1.000
_cell.angle_alpha   90.00
_cell.angle_beta   90.00
_cell.angle_gamma   90.00
#
_symmetry.space_group_name_H-M   'P 1'
#
loop_
_entity.id
_entity.type
_entity.pdbx_description
1 polymer ?
#
loop_
_entity_poly.entity_id
_entity_poly.type
_entity_poly.pdbx_seq_one_letter_code
_entity_poly.pdbx_strand_id
1 'polypeptide(L)'
;MNRFLLVRAIAMLVCLAGIIVMLGWLYDIPLLKSILPHWVSMKFTTALSFLLSGLVLLGIVKATETHSIQSGIFMPAVTMGILLLMGSLLASSLTGIHTGIEGWFIEDVSHAVKTVIPGMPSIGTMGAFIIISLSGVVTLMNPMKATHLLVTGCIESGFSFTALLGYLVDKPALYYHIEGISSAMAVHTAILFAMLGVGLLLLGSTRKSRAR
;
A
#
# COMPACT_ATOMS: atom_id res chain seq x y z
N MET A 1 -4.31 6.81 -25.24
CA MET A 1 -4.99 6.77 -23.93
C MET A 1 -4.40 7.84 -23.03
N ASN A 2 -5.21 8.71 -22.43
CA ASN A 2 -4.72 9.78 -21.56
C ASN A 2 -4.10 9.18 -20.29
N ARG A 3 -2.79 9.34 -20.08
CA ARG A 3 -2.06 8.75 -18.94
C ARG A 3 -2.68 9.15 -17.60
N PHE A 4 -3.18 10.38 -17.48
CA PHE A 4 -3.85 10.82 -16.26
C PHE A 4 -5.15 10.07 -15.98
N LEU A 5 -5.95 9.78 -17.02
CA LEU A 5 -7.18 9.00 -16.88
C LEU A 5 -6.88 7.58 -16.39
N LEU A 6 -5.83 6.95 -16.94
CA LEU A 6 -5.40 5.62 -16.51
C LEU A 6 -4.95 5.62 -15.04
N VAL A 7 -4.15 6.60 -14.62
CA VAL A 7 -3.69 6.68 -13.22
C VAL A 7 -4.85 6.98 -12.27
N ARG A 8 -5.83 7.80 -12.66
CA ARG A 8 -7.06 8.01 -11.89
C ARG A 8 -7.86 6.71 -11.72
N ALA A 9 -8.03 5.95 -12.80
CA ALA A 9 -8.72 4.66 -12.75
C ALA A 9 -8.02 3.68 -11.81
N ILE A 10 -6.70 3.58 -11.91
CA ILE A 10 -5.86 2.79 -10.99
C ILE A 10 -6.10 3.22 -9.53
N ALA A 11 -6.02 4.52 -9.24
CA ALA A 11 -6.18 5.03 -7.89
C ALA A 11 -7.59 4.76 -7.33
N MET A 12 -8.63 4.94 -8.15
CA MET A 12 -10.01 4.64 -7.77
C MET A 12 -10.23 3.16 -7.48
N LEU A 13 -9.63 2.26 -8.29
CA LEU A 13 -9.69 0.81 -8.04
C LEU A 13 -8.99 0.44 -6.73
N VAL A 14 -7.84 1.05 -6.43
CA VAL A 14 -7.12 0.84 -5.17
C VAL A 14 -7.96 1.32 -3.97
N CYS A 15 -8.57 2.49 -4.06
CA CYS A 15 -9.49 2.99 -3.04
C CYS A 15 -10.68 2.05 -2.83
N LEU A 16 -11.30 1.61 -3.93
CA LEU A 16 -12.46 0.71 -3.89
C LEU A 16 -12.11 -0.63 -3.25
N ALA A 17 -10.96 -1.22 -3.61
CA ALA A 17 -10.49 -2.45 -2.99
C ALA A 17 -10.27 -2.30 -1.48
N GLY A 18 -9.67 -1.18 -1.04
CA GLY A 18 -9.53 -0.86 0.38
C GLY A 18 -10.88 -0.79 1.10
N ILE A 19 -11.86 -0.09 0.52
CA ILE A 19 -13.21 0.01 1.08
C ILE A 19 -13.88 -1.37 1.18
N ILE A 20 -13.83 -2.18 0.11
CA ILE A 20 -14.42 -3.52 0.09
C ILE A 20 -13.85 -4.39 1.22
N VAL A 21 -12.53 -4.40 1.39
CA VAL A 21 -11.89 -5.20 2.45
C VAL A 21 -12.25 -4.66 3.83
N MET A 22 -12.28 -3.34 4.03
CA MET A 22 -12.71 -2.74 5.30
C MET A 22 -14.15 -3.15 5.66
N LEU A 23 -15.08 -3.14 4.69
CA LEU A 23 -16.44 -3.64 4.89
C LEU A 23 -16.45 -5.14 5.20
N GLY A 24 -15.57 -5.91 4.56
CA GLY A 24 -15.34 -7.32 4.89
C GLY A 24 -14.98 -7.54 6.36
N TRP A 25 -14.15 -6.68 6.93
CA TRP A 25 -13.84 -6.71 8.36
C TRP A 25 -15.01 -6.26 9.23
N LEU A 26 -15.69 -5.18 8.89
CA LEU A 26 -16.81 -4.65 9.69
C LEU A 26 -18.01 -5.60 9.77
N TYR A 27 -18.31 -6.33 8.69
CA TYR A 27 -19.41 -7.28 8.62
C TYR A 27 -18.99 -8.74 8.80
N ASP A 28 -17.72 -8.97 9.12
CA ASP A 28 -17.10 -10.29 9.23
C ASP A 28 -17.40 -11.23 8.04
N ILE A 29 -17.19 -10.73 6.81
CA ILE A 29 -17.38 -11.47 5.56
C ILE A 29 -16.01 -11.93 5.03
N PRO A 30 -15.62 -13.23 5.18
CA PRO A 30 -14.28 -13.70 4.81
C PRO A 30 -13.94 -13.50 3.32
N LEU A 31 -14.94 -13.66 2.44
CA LEU A 31 -14.80 -13.50 0.98
C LEU A 31 -14.36 -12.10 0.54
N LEU A 32 -14.56 -11.09 1.39
CA LEU A 32 -14.13 -9.72 1.12
C LEU A 32 -12.73 -9.45 1.67
N LYS A 33 -12.22 -10.29 2.58
CA LYS A 33 -10.90 -10.17 3.21
C LYS A 33 -9.82 -10.94 2.46
N SER A 34 -10.19 -12.00 1.73
CA SER A 34 -9.29 -12.84 0.94
C SER A 34 -9.93 -13.23 -0.40
N ILE A 35 -9.10 -13.47 -1.43
CA ILE A 35 -9.61 -13.95 -2.73
C ILE A 35 -10.17 -15.38 -2.59
N LEU A 36 -9.53 -16.21 -1.75
CA LEU A 36 -9.91 -17.60 -1.53
C LEU A 36 -9.98 -17.91 -0.02
N PRO A 37 -10.90 -18.80 0.43
CA PRO A 37 -11.10 -19.10 1.85
C PRO A 37 -9.85 -19.58 2.62
N HIS A 38 -8.88 -20.18 1.92
CA HIS A 38 -7.63 -20.68 2.51
C HIS A 38 -6.41 -19.80 2.20
N TRP A 39 -6.63 -18.61 1.63
CA TRP A 39 -5.55 -17.69 1.31
C TRP A 39 -5.42 -16.63 2.40
N VAL A 40 -4.24 -16.01 2.44
CA VAL A 40 -3.91 -14.95 3.38
C VAL A 40 -4.92 -13.81 3.23
N SER A 41 -5.56 -13.45 4.35
CA SER A 41 -6.46 -12.30 4.42
C SER A 41 -5.66 -11.00 4.53
N MET A 42 -6.16 -9.96 3.87
CA MET A 42 -5.63 -8.61 4.02
C MET A 42 -6.12 -8.00 5.32
N LYS A 43 -5.21 -7.46 6.12
CA LYS A 43 -5.53 -6.85 7.42
C LYS A 43 -6.28 -5.53 7.24
N PHE A 44 -7.06 -5.14 8.24
CA PHE A 44 -7.81 -3.87 8.21
C PHE A 44 -6.88 -2.65 8.01
N THR A 45 -5.77 -2.61 8.74
CA THR A 45 -4.75 -1.54 8.64
C THR A 45 -4.14 -1.46 7.24
N THR A 46 -4.01 -2.60 6.55
CA THR A 46 -3.56 -2.68 5.16
C THR A 46 -4.61 -2.08 4.23
N ALA A 47 -5.88 -2.45 4.40
CA ALA A 47 -7.00 -1.95 3.59
C ALA A 47 -7.19 -0.43 3.72
N LEU A 48 -7.14 0.09 4.96
CA LEU A 48 -7.16 1.51 5.24
C LEU A 48 -5.98 2.23 4.56
N SER A 49 -4.78 1.65 4.64
CA SER A 49 -3.59 2.26 4.03
C SER A 49 -3.63 2.26 2.50
N PHE A 50 -4.28 1.29 1.85
CA PHE A 50 -4.54 1.35 0.42
C PHE A 50 -5.56 2.43 0.05
N LEU A 51 -6.64 2.55 0.80
CA LEU A 51 -7.60 3.65 0.60
C LEU A 51 -6.88 5.00 0.65
N LEU A 52 -6.07 5.21 1.69
CA LEU A 52 -5.27 6.42 1.86
C LEU A 52 -4.20 6.59 0.75
N SER A 53 -3.51 5.52 0.35
CA SER A 53 -2.51 5.55 -0.73
C SER A 53 -3.12 5.88 -2.10
N GLY A 54 -4.34 5.39 -2.39
CA GLY A 54 -5.08 5.76 -3.59
C GLY A 54 -5.44 7.25 -3.59
N LEU A 55 -5.84 7.81 -2.45
CA LEU A 55 -6.06 9.25 -2.28
C LEU A 55 -4.78 10.07 -2.46
N VAL A 56 -3.64 9.58 -1.94
CA VAL A 56 -2.32 10.17 -2.20
C VAL A 56 -2.04 10.18 -3.70
N LEU A 57 -2.23 9.06 -4.40
CA LEU A 57 -1.99 8.97 -5.84
C LEU A 57 -2.88 9.94 -6.63
N LEU A 58 -4.17 10.09 -6.28
CA LEU A 58 -5.05 11.10 -6.87
C LEU A 58 -4.54 12.53 -6.62
N GLY A 59 -4.00 12.81 -5.43
CA GLY A 59 -3.34 14.07 -5.11
C GLY A 59 -2.12 14.33 -6.01
N ILE A 60 -1.27 13.32 -6.21
CA ILE A 60 -0.09 13.41 -7.09
C ILE A 60 -0.53 13.64 -8.55
N VAL A 61 -1.59 12.96 -9.03
CA VAL A 61 -2.18 13.20 -10.36
C VAL A 61 -2.56 14.67 -10.51
N LYS A 62 -3.37 15.21 -9.58
CA LYS A 62 -3.84 16.60 -9.62
C LYS A 62 -2.67 17.58 -9.63
N ALA A 63 -1.71 17.40 -8.71
CA ALA A 63 -0.51 18.24 -8.64
C ALA A 63 0.31 18.23 -9.94
N THR A 64 0.33 17.10 -10.65
CA THR A 64 1.03 16.96 -11.93
C THR A 64 0.28 17.66 -13.07
N GLU A 65 -1.06 17.65 -13.05
CA GLU A 65 -1.87 18.35 -14.05
C GLU A 65 -1.85 19.86 -13.87
N THR A 66 -2.05 20.34 -12.63
CA THR A 66 -2.19 21.77 -12.31
C THR A 66 -0.87 22.47 -12.01
N HIS A 67 0.25 21.74 -11.98
CA HIS A 67 1.58 22.24 -11.57
C HIS A 67 1.60 22.90 -10.18
N SER A 68 0.59 22.64 -9.36
CA SER A 68 0.40 23.26 -8.05
C SER A 68 -0.24 22.27 -7.09
N ILE A 69 0.30 22.22 -5.86
CA ILE A 69 -0.27 21.45 -4.77
C ILE A 69 -1.38 22.29 -4.14
N GLN A 70 -2.57 22.28 -4.74
CA GLN A 70 -3.77 22.90 -4.16
C GLN A 70 -4.44 22.01 -3.10
N SER A 71 -3.80 20.91 -2.66
CA SER A 71 -4.43 19.88 -1.84
C SER A 71 -4.63 20.24 -0.36
N GLY A 72 -4.31 21.47 0.07
CA GLY A 72 -4.44 21.91 1.46
C GLY A 72 -3.72 20.98 2.45
N ILE A 73 -4.17 20.98 3.70
CA ILE A 73 -3.62 20.16 4.80
C ILE A 73 -3.90 18.64 4.61
N PHE A 74 -4.84 18.30 3.73
CA PHE A 74 -5.32 16.93 3.56
C PHE A 74 -4.23 15.95 3.10
N MET A 75 -3.52 16.27 2.01
CA MET A 75 -2.51 15.35 1.46
C MET A 75 -1.31 15.14 2.39
N PRO A 76 -0.75 16.19 3.06
CA PRO A 76 0.23 15.99 4.14
C PRO A 76 -0.30 15.11 5.28
N ALA A 77 -1.52 15.36 5.76
CA ALA A 77 -2.11 14.61 6.86
C ALA A 77 -2.28 13.12 6.53
N VAL A 78 -2.80 12.82 5.34
CA VAL A 78 -2.97 11.43 4.88
C VAL A 78 -1.63 10.71 4.76
N THR A 79 -0.65 11.36 4.13
CA THR A 79 0.68 10.77 3.93
C THR A 79 1.39 10.52 5.26
N MET A 80 1.32 11.48 6.18
CA MET A 80 1.89 11.35 7.52
C MET A 80 1.16 10.27 8.34
N GLY A 81 -0.16 10.17 8.21
CA GLY A 81 -0.97 9.15 8.87
C GLY A 81 -0.56 7.73 8.47
N ILE A 82 -0.38 7.47 7.17
CA ILE A 82 0.14 6.17 6.70
C ILE A 82 1.54 5.92 7.24
N LEU A 83 2.43 6.91 7.16
CA LEU A 83 3.82 6.78 7.61
C LEU A 83 3.91 6.45 9.11
N LEU A 84 3.14 7.12 9.95
CA LEU A 84 3.11 6.88 11.39
C LEU A 84 2.47 5.52 11.73
N LEU A 85 1.37 5.18 11.06
CA LEU A 85 0.71 3.89 11.27
C LEU A 85 1.61 2.72 10.87
N MET A 86 2.17 2.74 9.66
CA MET A 86 3.00 1.64 9.16
C MET A 86 4.40 1.64 9.77
N GLY A 87 4.95 2.82 10.09
CA GLY A 87 6.22 2.94 10.80
C GLY A 87 6.15 2.41 12.23
N SER A 88 5.06 2.68 12.96
CA SER A 88 4.88 2.16 14.32
C SER A 88 4.68 0.64 14.33
N LEU A 89 3.86 0.10 13.41
CA LEU A 89 3.69 -1.35 13.27
C LEU A 89 5.00 -2.05 12.87
N LEU A 90 5.78 -1.45 11.96
CA LEU A 90 7.08 -1.99 11.58
C LEU A 90 8.07 -1.97 12.76
N ALA A 91 8.10 -0.87 13.52
CA ALA A 91 8.93 -0.76 14.71
C ALA A 91 8.55 -1.80 15.78
N SER A 92 7.25 -2.01 16.02
CA SER A 92 6.76 -3.07 16.90
C SER A 92 7.23 -4.45 16.42
N SER A 93 7.08 -4.75 15.12
CA SER A 93 7.49 -6.02 14.53
C SER A 93 8.99 -6.29 14.65
N LEU A 94 9.84 -5.25 14.60
CA LEU A 94 11.29 -5.39 14.68
C LEU A 94 11.82 -5.42 16.11
N THR A 95 11.17 -4.70 17.04
CA THR A 95 11.60 -4.61 18.44
C THR A 95 10.96 -5.66 19.34
N GLY A 96 9.84 -6.26 18.91
CA GLY A 96 9.01 -7.12 19.73
C GLY A 96 8.21 -6.37 20.81
N ILE A 97 8.28 -5.03 20.83
CA ILE A 97 7.55 -4.20 21.79
C ILE A 97 6.17 -3.90 21.22
N HIS A 98 5.17 -4.63 21.70
CA HIS A 98 3.77 -4.42 21.31
C HIS A 98 3.28 -3.05 21.77
N THR A 99 2.89 -2.22 20.81
CA THR A 99 2.45 -0.83 21.06
C THR A 99 0.96 -0.73 21.36
N GLY A 100 0.20 -1.81 21.12
CA GLY A 100 -1.25 -1.87 21.20
C GLY A 100 -1.95 -1.43 19.92
N ILE A 101 -1.23 -0.78 18.98
CA ILE A 101 -1.75 -0.33 17.68
C ILE A 101 -2.14 -1.53 16.80
N GLU A 102 -1.55 -2.69 17.04
CA GLU A 102 -1.82 -3.94 16.33
C GLU A 102 -3.30 -4.38 16.44
N GLY A 103 -3.96 -4.02 17.54
CA GLY A 103 -5.37 -4.37 17.83
C GLY A 103 -6.35 -3.19 17.75
N TRP A 104 -5.92 -1.97 17.43
CA TRP A 104 -6.77 -0.77 17.54
C TRP A 104 -8.04 -0.77 16.70
N PHE A 105 -8.04 -1.46 15.56
CA PHE A 105 -9.17 -1.43 14.64
C PHE A 105 -10.09 -2.63 14.83
N ILE A 106 -9.64 -3.81 14.41
CA ILE A 106 -10.39 -5.06 14.49
C ILE A 106 -9.37 -6.17 14.75
N GLU A 107 -9.50 -6.88 15.87
CA GLU A 107 -8.64 -8.02 16.19
C GLU A 107 -8.89 -9.16 15.20
N ASP A 108 -7.80 -9.76 14.73
CA ASP A 108 -7.86 -10.92 13.85
C ASP A 108 -8.14 -12.18 14.67
N VAL A 109 -8.95 -13.10 14.13
CA VAL A 109 -9.22 -14.37 14.79
C VAL A 109 -7.94 -15.18 14.87
N SER A 110 -7.71 -15.84 16.01
CA SER A 110 -6.47 -16.52 16.43
C SER A 110 -5.97 -17.68 15.53
N HIS A 111 -6.56 -17.89 14.35
CA HIS A 111 -6.23 -18.97 13.39
C HIS A 111 -6.11 -18.51 11.93
N ALA A 112 -5.87 -17.22 11.68
CA ALA A 112 -5.70 -16.70 10.31
C ALA A 112 -4.48 -17.33 9.60
N VAL A 113 -4.68 -17.78 8.35
CA VAL A 113 -3.66 -18.49 7.54
C VAL A 113 -2.36 -17.69 7.42
N LYS A 114 -1.22 -18.32 7.76
CA LYS A 114 0.14 -17.74 7.68
C LYS A 114 0.27 -16.38 8.41
N THR A 115 -0.51 -16.19 9.47
CA THR A 115 -0.43 -15.04 10.38
C THR A 115 0.49 -15.39 11.54
N VAL A 116 1.50 -14.54 11.77
CA VAL A 116 2.44 -14.72 12.89
C VAL A 116 1.94 -13.93 14.12
N ILE A 117 1.50 -12.69 13.90
CA ILE A 117 0.94 -11.84 14.95
C ILE A 117 -0.43 -11.33 14.46
N PRO A 118 -1.52 -11.57 15.21
CA PRO A 118 -2.86 -11.10 14.86
C PRO A 118 -2.88 -9.59 14.58
N GLY A 119 -3.61 -9.18 13.55
CA GLY A 119 -3.75 -7.77 13.16
C GLY A 119 -2.53 -7.17 12.43
N MET A 120 -1.36 -7.81 12.47
CA MET A 120 -0.14 -7.28 11.85
C MET A 120 0.00 -7.64 10.37
N PRO A 121 0.19 -6.64 9.47
CA PRO A 121 0.60 -6.86 8.09
C PRO A 121 1.99 -7.50 7.99
N SER A 122 2.35 -8.01 6.81
CA SER A 122 3.73 -8.46 6.56
C SER A 122 4.72 -7.29 6.66
N ILE A 123 5.97 -7.58 7.02
CA ILE A 123 7.06 -6.58 7.01
C ILE A 123 7.21 -5.96 5.61
N GLY A 124 7.06 -6.77 4.55
CA GLY A 124 7.08 -6.28 3.16
C GLY A 124 5.96 -5.29 2.87
N THR A 125 4.75 -5.57 3.35
CA THR A 125 3.57 -4.68 3.21
C THR A 125 3.78 -3.36 3.93
N MET A 126 4.29 -3.40 5.17
CA MET A 126 4.57 -2.18 5.94
C MET A 126 5.64 -1.32 5.25
N GLY A 127 6.72 -1.95 4.78
CA GLY A 127 7.79 -1.28 4.04
C GLY A 127 7.30 -0.60 2.75
N ALA A 128 6.47 -1.29 1.96
CA ALA A 128 5.89 -0.75 0.73
C ALA A 128 5.03 0.50 0.99
N PHE A 129 4.18 0.48 2.01
CA PHE A 129 3.42 1.68 2.38
C PHE A 129 4.28 2.85 2.86
N ILE A 130 5.36 2.57 3.60
CA ILE A 130 6.32 3.60 4.02
C ILE A 130 6.96 4.25 2.78
N ILE A 131 7.37 3.45 1.79
CA ILE A 131 7.95 3.93 0.54
C ILE A 131 6.97 4.81 -0.25
N ILE A 132 5.72 4.37 -0.39
CA ILE A 132 4.64 5.17 -1.01
C ILE A 132 4.42 6.49 -0.26
N SER A 133 4.41 6.45 1.08
CA SER A 133 4.21 7.63 1.92
C SER A 133 5.36 8.62 1.76
N LEU A 134 6.61 8.15 1.81
CA LEU A 134 7.78 9.00 1.56
C LEU A 134 7.74 9.64 0.17
N SER A 135 7.28 8.91 -0.85
CA SER A 135 7.08 9.45 -2.20
C SER A 135 6.01 10.56 -2.22
N GLY A 136 4.95 10.42 -1.43
CA GLY A 136 3.96 11.47 -1.18
C GLY A 136 4.59 12.72 -0.56
N VAL A 137 5.38 12.56 0.52
CA VAL A 137 6.08 13.66 1.20
C VAL A 137 7.03 14.39 0.24
N VAL A 138 7.85 13.66 -0.51
CA VAL A 138 8.77 14.25 -1.48
C VAL A 138 8.01 14.98 -2.58
N THR A 139 6.86 14.47 -3.01
CA THR A 139 5.99 15.18 -3.96
C THR A 139 5.48 16.50 -3.39
N LEU A 140 5.13 16.55 -2.11
CA LEU A 140 4.68 17.76 -1.44
C LEU A 140 5.78 18.83 -1.37
N MET A 141 7.03 18.40 -1.15
CA MET A 141 8.18 19.30 -1.09
C MET A 141 8.66 19.75 -2.48
N ASN A 142 8.56 18.87 -3.48
CA ASN A 142 9.04 19.13 -4.83
C ASN A 142 8.11 18.50 -5.89
N PRO A 143 6.99 19.15 -6.22
CA PRO A 143 5.95 18.57 -7.08
C PRO A 143 6.39 18.36 -8.53
N MET A 144 7.48 18.98 -8.97
CA MET A 144 7.96 18.89 -10.35
C MET A 144 9.03 17.82 -10.55
N LYS A 145 9.69 17.37 -9.48
CA LYS A 145 10.70 16.31 -9.59
C LYS A 145 10.04 15.00 -10.00
N ALA A 146 10.54 14.42 -11.08
CA ALA A 146 10.02 13.16 -11.64
C ALA A 146 10.72 11.92 -11.07
N THR A 147 11.98 12.06 -10.65
CA THR A 147 12.87 10.94 -10.32
C THR A 147 12.35 10.10 -9.17
N HIS A 148 11.82 10.71 -8.10
CA HIS A 148 11.33 9.93 -6.97
C HIS A 148 10.13 9.07 -7.36
N LEU A 149 9.18 9.59 -8.16
CA LEU A 149 8.04 8.79 -8.63
C LEU A 149 8.50 7.58 -9.47
N LEU A 150 9.52 7.77 -10.31
CA LEU A 150 10.09 6.68 -11.11
C LEU A 150 10.77 5.62 -10.23
N VAL A 151 11.60 6.06 -9.28
CA VAL A 151 12.32 5.17 -8.36
C VAL A 151 11.34 4.39 -7.48
N THR A 152 10.42 5.09 -6.81
CA THR A 152 9.37 4.50 -5.98
C THR A 152 8.53 3.52 -6.81
N GLY A 153 8.09 3.93 -8.01
CA GLY A 153 7.30 3.07 -8.87
C GLY A 153 8.02 1.78 -9.30
N CYS A 154 9.33 1.85 -9.58
CA CYS A 154 10.14 0.66 -9.85
C CYS A 154 10.26 -0.26 -8.63
N ILE A 155 10.53 0.31 -7.45
CA ILE A 155 10.65 -0.46 -6.20
C ILE A 155 9.34 -1.17 -5.89
N GLU A 156 8.21 -0.47 -5.90
CA GLU A 156 6.88 -1.03 -5.64
C GLU A 156 6.53 -2.13 -6.64
N SER A 157 6.80 -1.92 -7.93
CA SER A 157 6.55 -2.92 -8.96
C SER A 157 7.42 -4.17 -8.75
N GLY A 158 8.69 -4.01 -8.37
CA GLY A 158 9.60 -5.11 -8.08
C GLY A 158 9.22 -5.91 -6.84
N PHE A 159 8.84 -5.22 -5.74
CA PHE A 159 8.33 -5.86 -4.52
C PHE A 159 7.07 -6.68 -4.82
N SER A 160 6.13 -6.07 -5.52
CA SER A 160 4.87 -6.70 -5.89
C SER A 160 5.08 -7.91 -6.80
N PHE A 161 5.96 -7.77 -7.80
CA PHE A 161 6.30 -8.87 -8.70
C PHE A 161 6.94 -10.05 -7.96
N THR A 162 7.83 -9.77 -7.01
CA THR A 162 8.47 -10.81 -6.17
C THR A 162 7.42 -11.60 -5.39
N ALA A 163 6.46 -10.92 -4.78
CA ALA A 163 5.38 -11.58 -4.05
C ALA A 163 4.43 -12.37 -4.95
N LEU A 164 4.06 -11.82 -6.10
CA LEU A 164 3.22 -12.54 -7.09
C LEU A 164 3.93 -13.79 -7.59
N LEU A 165 5.23 -13.72 -7.89
CA LEU A 165 6.03 -14.90 -8.21
C LEU A 165 6.02 -15.89 -7.05
N GLY A 166 6.16 -15.41 -5.81
CA GLY A 166 6.08 -16.24 -4.61
C GLY A 166 4.79 -17.06 -4.51
N TYR A 167 3.66 -16.47 -4.88
CA TYR A 167 2.39 -17.19 -4.98
C TYR A 167 2.36 -18.21 -6.12
N LEU A 168 2.97 -17.90 -7.28
CA LEU A 168 3.01 -18.82 -8.43
C LEU A 168 3.90 -20.05 -8.19
N VAL A 169 5.02 -19.87 -7.49
CA VAL A 169 5.97 -20.96 -7.18
C VAL A 169 5.77 -21.57 -5.79
N ASP A 170 4.71 -21.15 -5.08
CA ASP A 170 4.38 -21.53 -3.70
C ASP A 170 5.57 -21.45 -2.73
N LYS A 171 6.33 -20.34 -2.79
CA LYS A 171 7.46 -20.08 -1.87
C LYS A 171 7.13 -18.96 -0.87
N PRO A 172 6.86 -19.28 0.41
CA PRO A 172 6.44 -18.31 1.40
C PRO A 172 7.34 -17.10 1.62
N ALA A 173 8.65 -17.31 1.56
CA ALA A 173 9.62 -16.23 1.71
C ALA A 173 9.45 -15.13 0.65
N LEU A 174 9.00 -15.48 -0.56
CA LEU A 174 8.88 -14.52 -1.67
C LEU A 174 7.65 -13.60 -1.53
N TYR A 175 6.58 -14.04 -0.86
CA TYR A 175 5.48 -13.17 -0.45
C TYR A 175 5.64 -12.68 1.00
N TYR A 176 6.89 -12.59 1.46
CA TYR A 176 7.30 -11.96 2.73
C TYR A 176 6.84 -12.66 4.00
N HIS A 177 6.50 -13.95 3.91
CA HIS A 177 6.28 -14.76 5.08
C HIS A 177 7.61 -15.27 5.63
N ILE A 178 7.89 -14.94 6.89
CA ILE A 178 9.04 -15.44 7.63
C ILE A 178 8.51 -15.98 8.95
N GLU A 179 8.71 -17.27 9.20
CA GLU A 179 8.21 -17.94 10.39
C GLU A 179 8.69 -17.23 11.67
N GLY A 180 7.77 -16.94 12.59
CA GLY A 180 8.05 -16.23 13.84
C GLY A 180 8.36 -14.73 13.71
N ILE A 181 8.51 -14.19 12.49
CA ILE A 181 8.96 -12.79 12.28
C ILE A 181 7.94 -11.98 11.48
N SER A 182 7.39 -12.52 10.38
CA SER A 182 6.55 -11.77 9.45
C SER A 182 5.38 -12.60 8.95
N SER A 183 4.17 -12.07 9.12
CA SER A 183 2.97 -12.57 8.46
C SER A 183 3.15 -12.53 6.94
N ALA A 184 2.40 -13.37 6.21
CA ALA A 184 2.42 -13.36 4.75
C ALA A 184 1.74 -12.10 4.18
N MET A 185 2.21 -11.60 3.03
CA MET A 185 1.49 -10.58 2.26
C MET A 185 0.38 -11.24 1.44
N ALA A 186 -0.86 -10.74 1.49
CA ALA A 186 -1.96 -11.27 0.68
C ALA A 186 -1.73 -11.05 -0.84
N VAL A 187 -2.22 -11.97 -1.67
CA VAL A 187 -2.03 -11.86 -3.13
C VAL A 187 -2.62 -10.56 -3.72
N HIS A 188 -3.83 -10.18 -3.30
CA HIS A 188 -4.49 -8.98 -3.81
C HIS A 188 -3.78 -7.73 -3.32
N THR A 189 -3.17 -7.77 -2.13
CA THR A 189 -2.25 -6.72 -1.65
C THR A 189 -1.07 -6.53 -2.61
N ALA A 190 -0.45 -7.62 -3.08
CA ALA A 190 0.61 -7.56 -4.09
C ALA A 190 0.12 -6.93 -5.42
N ILE A 191 -1.08 -7.31 -5.88
CA ILE A 191 -1.69 -6.74 -7.09
C ILE A 191 -1.91 -5.23 -6.93
N LEU A 192 -2.46 -4.79 -5.79
CA LEU A 192 -2.72 -3.38 -5.53
C LEU A 192 -1.42 -2.55 -5.44
N PHE A 193 -0.36 -3.09 -4.84
CA PHE A 193 0.95 -2.44 -4.87
C PHE A 193 1.53 -2.36 -6.29
N ALA A 194 1.38 -3.40 -7.11
CA ALA A 194 1.80 -3.36 -8.51
C ALA A 194 1.05 -2.25 -9.28
N MET A 195 -0.26 -2.12 -9.04
CA MET A 195 -1.07 -1.05 -9.62
C MET A 195 -0.59 0.34 -9.18
N LEU A 196 -0.31 0.55 -7.89
CA LEU A 196 0.26 1.80 -7.39
C LEU A 196 1.63 2.09 -8.01
N GLY A 197 2.51 1.09 -8.10
CA GLY A 197 3.81 1.19 -8.76
C GLY A 197 3.72 1.64 -10.21
N VAL A 198 2.83 1.01 -10.99
CA VAL A 198 2.54 1.42 -12.38
C VAL A 198 2.00 2.85 -12.43
N GLY A 199 1.10 3.22 -11.52
CA GLY A 199 0.56 4.58 -11.42
C GLY A 199 1.65 5.63 -11.21
N LEU A 200 2.59 5.36 -10.30
CA LEU A 200 3.73 6.23 -10.02
C LEU A 200 4.69 6.34 -11.22
N LEU A 201 4.98 5.23 -11.91
CA LEU A 201 5.81 5.22 -13.13
C LEU A 201 5.19 6.06 -14.26
N LEU A 202 3.87 5.93 -14.46
CA LEU A 202 3.15 6.72 -15.46
C LEU A 202 3.17 8.22 -15.15
N LEU A 203 3.04 8.60 -13.88
CA LEU A 203 3.15 10.01 -13.48
C LEU A 203 4.58 10.54 -13.58
N GLY A 204 5.58 9.78 -13.10
CA GLY A 204 6.98 10.15 -13.20
C GLY A 204 7.43 10.34 -14.65
N SER A 205 7.05 9.43 -15.54
CA SER A 205 7.35 9.56 -16.98
C SER A 205 6.67 10.77 -17.62
N THR A 206 5.45 11.10 -17.19
CA THR A 206 4.71 12.27 -17.67
C THR A 206 5.38 13.58 -17.20
N ARG A 207 5.79 13.66 -15.93
CA ARG A 207 6.55 14.81 -15.40
C ARG A 207 7.88 15.00 -16.14
N LYS A 208 8.63 13.91 -16.35
CA LYS A 208 9.91 13.94 -17.08
C LYS A 208 9.75 14.43 -18.52
N SER A 209 8.67 14.04 -19.19
CA SER A 209 8.38 14.48 -20.57
C SER A 209 8.00 15.96 -20.67
N ARG A 210 7.37 16.54 -19.63
CA ARG A 210 6.98 17.96 -19.60
C ARG A 210 8.11 18.90 -19.19
N ALA A 211 9.19 18.38 -18.60
CA ALA A 211 10.36 19.14 -18.18
C ALA A 211 11.45 19.26 -19.26
N ARG A 212 11.24 18.61 -20.41
CA ARG A 212 12.08 18.73 -21.63
C ARG A 212 11.38 19.65 -22.60
#